data_AF-A0A5N5U6Q6-F1
#
_entry.id   AF-A0A5N5U6Q6-F1
#
_cell.length_a   1.000
_cell.length_b   1.000
_cell.length_c   1.000
_cell.angle_alpha   90.00
_cell.angle_beta   90.00
_cell.angle_gamma   90.00
#
_symmetry.space_group_name_H-M   'P 1'
#
loop_
_entity.id
_entity.type
_entity.pdbx_description
1 polymer ?
#
loop_
_entity_poly.entity_id
_entity_poly.type
_entity_poly.pdbx_seq_one_letter_code
_entity_poly.pdbx_strand_id
1 'polypeptide(L)'
;MEPDQLEEWTDDYWSWVAVVLFLLIPVDLLTTAGAATIYGTQAETNPLMRWLLTRRLATIVAVHLAVLVAVVVSFRVMVFLLETTDERYQRAFAYGIEAFVGLLLLAGLVVFANNLSVIVLGESLL
;
A
#
# COMPACT_ATOMS: atom_id res chain seq x y z
N MET A 1 -19.67 -17.96 -6.70
CA MET A 1 -20.39 -17.11 -5.71
C MET A 1 -21.63 -16.61 -6.40
N GLU A 2 -22.72 -16.35 -5.68
CA GLU A 2 -23.87 -15.69 -6.31
C GLU A 2 -23.45 -14.25 -6.72
N PRO A 3 -24.05 -13.65 -7.78
CA PRO A 3 -23.62 -12.34 -8.28
C PRO A 3 -23.70 -11.20 -7.25
N ASP A 4 -24.72 -11.20 -6.40
CA ASP A 4 -24.91 -10.27 -5.29
C ASP A 4 -23.80 -10.38 -4.24
N GLN A 5 -23.36 -11.60 -3.94
CA GLN A 5 -22.25 -11.85 -3.02
C GLN A 5 -20.91 -11.36 -3.58
N LEU A 6 -20.70 -11.45 -4.91
CA LEU A 6 -19.48 -10.93 -5.55
C LEU A 6 -19.42 -9.41 -5.50
N GLU A 7 -20.57 -8.74 -5.64
CA GLU A 7 -20.66 -7.27 -5.59
C GLU A 7 -20.35 -6.75 -4.17
N GLU A 8 -21.00 -7.30 -3.15
CA GLU A 8 -20.73 -6.96 -1.74
C GLU A 8 -19.27 -7.22 -1.36
N TRP A 9 -18.74 -8.39 -1.73
CA TRP A 9 -17.34 -8.73 -1.51
C TRP A 9 -16.40 -7.74 -2.23
N THR A 10 -16.70 -7.35 -3.46
CA THR A 10 -15.87 -6.42 -4.22
C THR A 10 -15.83 -5.04 -3.55
N ASP A 11 -16.97 -4.54 -3.08
CA ASP A 11 -17.08 -3.24 -2.39
C ASP A 11 -16.31 -3.23 -1.06
N ASP A 12 -16.40 -4.30 -0.28
CA ASP A 12 -15.63 -4.47 0.95
C ASP A 12 -14.12 -4.43 0.68
N TYR A 13 -13.65 -5.14 -0.34
CA TYR A 13 -12.22 -5.16 -0.67
C TYR A 13 -11.72 -3.85 -1.30
N TRP A 14 -12.55 -3.12 -2.04
CA TRP A 14 -12.21 -1.74 -2.45
C TRP A 14 -12.02 -0.82 -1.25
N SER A 15 -12.85 -0.97 -0.21
CA SER A 15 -12.69 -0.24 1.04
C SER A 15 -11.36 -0.57 1.73
N TRP A 16 -10.97 -1.85 1.77
CA TRP A 16 -9.67 -2.26 2.27
C TRP A 16 -8.50 -1.73 1.44
N VAL A 17 -8.61 -1.74 0.11
CA VAL A 17 -7.60 -1.12 -0.78
C VAL A 17 -7.46 0.37 -0.48
N ALA A 18 -8.55 1.08 -0.21
CA ALA A 18 -8.49 2.49 0.19
C ALA A 18 -7.73 2.69 1.51
N VAL A 19 -7.96 1.82 2.51
CA VAL A 19 -7.21 1.83 3.78
C VAL A 19 -5.72 1.59 3.55
N VAL A 20 -5.39 0.59 2.73
CA VAL A 20 -4.00 0.26 2.35
C VAL A 20 -3.32 1.45 1.68
N LEU A 21 -3.99 2.07 0.70
CA LEU A 21 -3.45 3.24 -0.01
C LEU A 21 -3.28 4.44 0.92
N PHE A 22 -4.18 4.64 1.86
CA PHE A 22 -4.05 5.68 2.88
C PHE A 22 -2.85 5.44 3.80
N LEU A 23 -2.59 4.19 4.19
CA LEU A 23 -1.42 3.86 5.00
C LEU A 23 -0.11 4.02 4.21
N LEU A 24 -0.06 3.47 2.99
CA LEU A 24 1.16 3.42 2.18
C LEU A 24 1.53 4.73 1.49
N ILE A 25 0.60 5.69 1.36
CA ILE A 25 0.87 6.93 0.64
C ILE A 25 0.96 8.12 1.59
N PRO A 26 -0.15 8.69 2.11
CA PRO A 26 -0.04 9.89 2.94
C PRO A 26 0.61 9.60 4.29
N VAL A 27 0.24 8.49 4.97
CA VAL A 27 0.80 8.18 6.29
C VAL A 27 2.28 7.83 6.20
N ASP A 28 2.68 6.98 5.26
CA ASP A 28 4.09 6.68 5.01
C ASP A 28 4.91 7.93 4.68
N LEU A 29 4.43 8.77 3.75
CA LEU A 29 5.15 9.97 3.34
C LEU A 29 5.30 10.96 4.51
N LEU A 30 4.25 11.17 5.30
CA LEU A 30 4.29 12.07 6.46
C LEU A 30 5.25 11.57 7.53
N THR A 31 5.23 10.28 7.82
CA THR A 31 6.10 9.69 8.84
C THR A 31 7.57 9.66 8.38
N THR A 32 7.81 9.32 7.11
CA THR A 32 9.15 9.39 6.50
C THR A 32 9.71 10.82 6.50
N ALA A 33 8.89 11.80 6.08
CA ALA A 33 9.29 13.21 6.11
C ALA A 33 9.55 13.70 7.55
N GLY A 34 8.70 13.31 8.49
CA GLY A 34 8.88 13.59 9.92
C GLY A 34 10.20 13.05 10.46
N ALA A 35 10.48 11.77 10.25
CA ALA A 35 11.74 11.14 10.64
C ALA A 35 12.96 11.86 10.02
N ALA A 36 12.88 12.19 8.73
CA ALA A 36 13.95 12.91 8.03
C ALA A 36 14.18 14.33 8.57
N THR A 37 13.15 15.01 9.09
CA THR A 37 13.33 16.34 9.71
C THR A 37 14.02 16.28 11.07
N ILE A 38 13.85 15.18 11.82
CA ILE A 38 14.41 15.01 13.17
C ILE A 38 15.84 14.44 13.09
N TYR A 39 16.04 13.40 12.27
CA TYR A 39 17.27 12.61 12.23
C TYR A 39 18.07 12.79 10.93
N GLY A 40 17.57 13.57 9.98
CA GLY A 40 18.15 13.74 8.65
C GLY A 40 17.80 12.60 7.69
N THR A 41 17.99 12.83 6.39
CA THR A 41 17.65 11.83 5.35
C THR A 41 18.55 10.59 5.36
N GLN A 42 19.70 10.63 6.04
CA GLN A 42 20.59 9.46 6.13
C GLN A 42 20.06 8.36 7.05
N ALA A 43 19.12 8.68 7.93
CA ALA A 43 18.44 7.70 8.79
C ALA A 43 17.48 6.78 8.01
N GLU A 44 17.09 7.16 6.78
CA GLU A 44 16.17 6.37 5.96
C GLU A 44 16.88 5.16 5.35
N THR A 45 16.57 3.93 5.81
CA THR A 45 17.21 2.69 5.31
C THR A 45 16.84 2.40 3.86
N ASN A 46 15.64 2.74 3.41
CA ASN A 46 15.19 2.46 2.04
C ASN A 46 15.89 3.37 1.02
N PRO A 47 16.76 2.83 0.14
CA PRO A 47 17.54 3.65 -0.81
C PRO A 47 16.64 4.45 -1.77
N LEU A 48 15.47 3.93 -2.11
CA LEU A 48 14.53 4.56 -3.02
C LEU A 48 13.85 5.76 -2.34
N MET A 49 13.39 5.61 -1.11
CA MET A 49 12.82 6.73 -0.35
C MET A 49 13.87 7.78 -0.01
N ARG A 50 15.08 7.36 0.38
CA ARG A 50 16.21 8.27 0.59
C ARG A 50 16.49 9.12 -0.65
N TRP A 51 16.50 8.50 -1.83
CA TRP A 51 16.63 9.21 -3.10
C TRP A 51 15.45 10.15 -3.36
N LEU A 52 14.22 9.69 -3.12
CA LEU A 52 13.00 10.45 -3.39
C LEU A 52 12.90 11.71 -2.53
N LEU A 53 13.33 11.65 -1.26
CA LEU A 53 13.37 12.79 -0.33
C LEU A 53 14.30 13.92 -0.79
N THR A 54 15.29 13.65 -1.65
CA THR A 54 16.16 14.68 -2.24
C THR A 54 15.54 15.41 -3.43
N ARG A 55 14.37 14.96 -3.90
CA ARG A 55 13.69 15.51 -5.08
C ARG A 55 12.73 16.63 -4.72
N ARG A 56 12.31 17.37 -5.74
CA ARG A 56 11.28 18.40 -5.60
C ARG A 56 9.95 17.75 -5.23
N LEU A 57 9.12 18.45 -4.45
CA LEU A 57 7.81 17.98 -4.01
C LEU A 57 6.96 17.40 -5.15
N ALA A 58 6.97 18.03 -6.33
CA ALA A 58 6.24 17.55 -7.50
C ALA A 58 6.65 16.13 -7.94
N THR A 59 7.95 15.79 -7.87
CA THR A 59 8.45 14.44 -8.20
C THR A 59 7.99 13.44 -7.15
N ILE A 60 8.02 13.81 -5.87
CA ILE A 60 7.55 12.98 -4.77
C ILE A 60 6.06 12.65 -4.99
N VAL A 61 5.23 13.66 -5.22
CA VAL A 61 3.80 13.49 -5.49
C VAL A 61 3.57 12.62 -6.73
N ALA A 62 4.30 12.85 -7.82
CA ALA A 62 4.15 12.07 -9.06
C ALA A 62 4.46 10.58 -8.84
N VAL A 63 5.50 10.25 -8.07
CA VAL A 63 5.85 8.86 -7.75
C VAL A 63 4.76 8.19 -6.92
N HIS A 64 4.23 8.87 -5.89
CA HIS A 64 3.16 8.32 -5.06
C HIS A 64 1.85 8.15 -5.85
N LEU A 65 1.52 9.09 -6.75
CA LEU A 65 0.39 8.95 -7.66
C LEU A 65 0.57 7.78 -8.61
N ALA A 66 1.79 7.53 -9.11
CA ALA A 66 2.07 6.37 -9.94
C ALA A 66 1.86 5.05 -9.17
N VAL A 67 2.29 4.99 -7.90
CA VAL A 67 2.04 3.84 -7.02
C VAL A 67 0.54 3.65 -6.78
N LEU A 68 -0.20 4.73 -6.49
CA LEU A 68 -1.66 4.69 -6.34
C LEU A 68 -2.33 4.08 -7.57
N VAL A 69 -2.01 4.60 -8.75
CA VAL A 69 -2.58 4.10 -10.01
C VAL A 69 -2.20 2.64 -10.24
N ALA A 70 -0.95 2.26 -9.97
CA ALA A 70 -0.50 0.88 -10.14
C ALA A 70 -1.29 -0.10 -9.25
N VAL A 71 -1.51 0.23 -7.97
CA VAL A 71 -2.27 -0.61 -7.04
C VAL A 71 -3.75 -0.68 -7.45
N VAL A 72 -4.38 0.46 -7.76
CA VAL A 72 -5.78 0.51 -8.20
C VAL A 72 -6.00 -0.31 -9.47
N VAL A 73 -5.13 -0.14 -10.47
CA VAL A 73 -5.21 -0.89 -11.74
C VAL A 73 -4.98 -2.37 -11.49
N SER A 74 -3.98 -2.75 -10.69
CA SER A 74 -3.71 -4.15 -10.36
C SER A 74 -4.92 -4.81 -9.70
N PHE A 75 -5.51 -4.16 -8.70
CA PHE A 75 -6.70 -4.67 -8.03
C PHE A 75 -7.89 -4.76 -9.00
N ARG A 76 -8.12 -3.73 -9.83
CA ARG A 76 -9.18 -3.76 -10.85
C ARG A 76 -9.02 -4.90 -11.84
N VAL A 77 -7.80 -5.19 -12.27
CA VAL A 77 -7.48 -6.32 -13.16
C VAL A 77 -7.74 -7.64 -12.45
N MET A 78 -7.38 -7.77 -11.17
CA MET A 78 -7.65 -9.00 -10.41
C MET A 78 -9.16 -9.25 -10.24
N VAL A 79 -9.94 -8.22 -9.92
CA VAL A 79 -11.42 -8.33 -9.86
C VAL A 79 -11.99 -8.71 -11.23
N PHE A 80 -11.54 -8.07 -12.30
CA PHE A 80 -11.98 -8.42 -13.66
C PHE A 80 -11.67 -9.89 -14.01
N LEU A 81 -10.48 -10.37 -13.67
CA LEU A 81 -10.11 -11.77 -13.88
C LEU A 81 -10.97 -12.71 -13.04
N LEU A 82 -11.30 -12.35 -11.79
CA LEU A 82 -12.21 -13.13 -10.95
C LEU A 82 -13.61 -13.25 -11.59
N GLU A 83 -14.17 -12.14 -12.06
CA GLU A 83 -15.48 -12.08 -12.74
C GLU A 83 -15.54 -12.94 -14.00
N THR A 84 -14.41 -13.06 -14.71
CA THR A 84 -14.33 -13.82 -15.97
C THR A 84 -13.89 -15.28 -15.76
N THR A 85 -13.58 -15.69 -14.52
CA THR A 85 -13.05 -17.02 -14.20
C THR A 85 -14.18 -18.02 -13.94
N ASP A 86 -14.00 -19.26 -14.43
CA ASP A 86 -14.91 -20.37 -14.17
C ASP A 86 -15.18 -20.57 -12.67
N GLU A 87 -16.43 -20.89 -12.30
CA GLU A 87 -16.88 -21.08 -10.91
C GLU A 87 -15.99 -22.03 -10.09
N ARG A 88 -15.39 -23.03 -10.75
CA ARG A 88 -14.49 -24.00 -10.13
C ARG A 88 -13.23 -23.35 -9.52
N TYR A 89 -12.74 -22.26 -10.11
CA TYR A 89 -11.50 -21.60 -9.70
C TYR A 89 -11.72 -20.27 -8.97
N GLN A 90 -12.94 -19.72 -8.99
CA GLN A 90 -13.27 -18.46 -8.33
C GLN A 90 -12.84 -18.39 -6.86
N ARG A 91 -13.00 -19.48 -6.09
CA ARG A 91 -12.58 -19.49 -4.67
C ARG A 91 -11.07 -19.35 -4.51
N ALA A 92 -10.29 -20.07 -5.31
CA ALA A 92 -8.83 -19.96 -5.26
C ALA A 92 -8.36 -18.56 -5.66
N PHE A 93 -9.03 -17.96 -6.66
CA PHE A 93 -8.72 -16.62 -7.11
C PHE A 93 -9.09 -15.54 -6.07
N ALA A 94 -10.22 -15.71 -5.38
CA ALA A 94 -10.62 -14.86 -4.27
C ALA A 94 -9.60 -14.87 -3.12
N TYR A 95 -9.07 -16.05 -2.74
CA TYR A 95 -7.98 -16.13 -1.77
C TYR A 95 -6.70 -15.44 -2.24
N GLY A 96 -6.43 -15.45 -3.55
CA GLY A 96 -5.32 -14.70 -4.13
C GLY A 96 -5.47 -13.18 -3.96
N ILE A 97 -6.69 -12.66 -4.15
CA ILE A 97 -7.00 -11.24 -3.90
C ILE A 97 -6.91 -10.92 -2.41
N GLU A 98 -7.44 -11.78 -1.55
CA GLU A 98 -7.35 -11.61 -0.10
C GLU A 98 -5.90 -11.57 0.38
N ALA A 99 -5.07 -12.50 -0.09
CA ALA A 99 -3.65 -12.52 0.20
C ALA A 99 -2.95 -11.25 -0.32
N PHE A 100 -3.28 -10.78 -1.51
CA PHE A 100 -2.71 -9.55 -2.07
C PHE A 100 -3.03 -8.33 -1.20
N VAL A 101 -4.29 -8.12 -0.87
CA VAL A 101 -4.73 -6.99 -0.03
C VAL A 101 -4.16 -7.10 1.38
N GLY A 102 -4.20 -8.30 1.98
CA GLY A 102 -3.64 -8.56 3.30
C GLY A 102 -2.13 -8.32 3.37
N LEU A 103 -1.38 -8.72 2.34
CA LEU A 103 0.06 -8.46 2.27
C LEU A 103 0.37 -6.96 2.11
N LEU A 104 -0.40 -6.23 1.30
CA LEU A 104 -0.22 -4.78 1.19
C LEU A 104 -0.54 -4.06 2.50
N LEU A 105 -1.61 -4.49 3.19
CA LEU A 105 -1.97 -3.95 4.50
C LEU A 105 -0.87 -4.22 5.53
N LEU A 106 -0.38 -5.45 5.59
CA LEU A 106 0.73 -5.82 6.47
C LEU A 106 1.98 -5.00 6.16
N ALA A 107 2.34 -4.85 4.89
CA ALA A 107 3.47 -4.04 4.47
C ALA A 107 3.30 -2.57 4.92
N GLY A 108 2.12 -1.99 4.71
CA GLY A 108 1.81 -0.63 5.16
C GLY A 108 1.92 -0.46 6.67
N LEU A 109 1.41 -1.41 7.46
CA LEU A 109 1.53 -1.39 8.91
C LEU A 109 2.97 -1.53 9.40
N VAL A 110 3.76 -2.41 8.76
CA VAL A 110 5.18 -2.60 9.09
C VAL A 110 5.98 -1.34 8.81
N VAL A 111 5.81 -0.74 7.62
CA VAL A 111 6.49 0.51 7.26
C VAL A 111 6.08 1.63 8.20
N PHE A 112 4.78 1.77 8.49
CA PHE A 112 4.30 2.74 9.46
C PHE A 112 4.92 2.56 10.85
N ALA A 113 4.92 1.33 11.38
CA ALA A 113 5.50 1.02 12.67
C ALA A 113 7.01 1.32 12.71
N ASN A 114 7.71 1.02 11.61
CA ASN A 114 9.13 1.34 11.46
C ASN A 114 9.37 2.85 11.52
N ASN A 115 8.65 3.63 10.73
CA ASN A 115 8.81 5.09 10.70
C ASN A 115 8.43 5.72 12.05
N LEU A 116 7.38 5.20 12.71
CA LEU A 116 6.97 5.66 14.04
C LEU A 116 8.04 5.33 15.09
N SER A 117 8.66 4.16 15.03
CA SER A 117 9.80 3.79 15.89
C SER A 117 10.95 4.77 15.72
N VAL A 118 11.30 5.13 14.48
CA VAL A 118 12.35 6.12 14.24
C VAL A 118 11.97 7.47 14.86
N ILE A 119 10.73 7.93 14.69
CA ILE A 119 10.29 9.23 15.25
C ILE A 119 10.31 9.23 16.79
N VAL A 120 9.88 8.14 17.43
CA VAL A 120 9.68 8.09 18.90
C VAL A 120 10.95 7.63 19.64
N LEU A 121 11.65 6.63 19.10
CA LEU A 121 12.78 5.95 19.74
C LEU A 121 14.12 6.33 19.10
N GLY A 122 14.12 6.90 17.89
CA GLY A 122 15.35 7.22 17.14
C GLY A 122 15.99 6.03 16.43
N GLU A 123 15.39 4.85 16.49
CA GLU A 123 15.92 3.62 15.89
C GLU A 123 14.89 2.94 14.97
N SER A 124 15.41 2.38 13.87
CA SER A 124 14.66 1.56 12.91
C SER A 124 14.42 0.16 13.48
N LEU A 125 13.23 -0.41 13.23
CA LEU A 125 12.91 -1.82 13.53
C LEU A 125 13.40 -2.77 12.42
N LEU A 126 13.76 -2.20 11.27
CA LEU A 126 14.24 -2.87 10.06
C LEU A 126 15.70 -2.50 9.74
#